data_AF-A0A9D4BJA2-F1
#
_entry.id   AF-A0A9D4BJA2-F1
#
_cell.length_a   1.000
_cell.length_b   1.000
_cell.length_c   1.000
_cell.angle_alpha   90.00
_cell.angle_beta   90.00
_cell.angle_gamma   90.00
#
_symmetry.space_group_name_H-M   'P 1'
#
loop_
_entity.id
_entity.type
_entity.pdbx_description
1 polymer ?
#
loop_
_entity_poly.entity_id
_entity_poly.type
_entity_poly.pdbx_seq_one_letter_code
_entity_poly.pdbx_strand_id
1 'polypeptide(L)' 'MFMLDHNSNKCFRNLFDVFLKPYFLEAYRPIKKGDIFIVRGGMRAVEFKVIETDPAPYCIVAPDTVIHCEGEPVKREVRI' A
#
# COMPACT_ATOMS: atom_id res chain seq x y z
N MET A 1 -6.49 -10.13 3.42
CA MET A 1 -5.77 -9.67 2.21
C MET A 1 -6.06 -8.19 2.00
N PHE A 2 -5.13 -7.37 1.50
CA PHE A 2 -5.47 -5.98 1.14
C PHE A 2 -4.79 -5.53 -0.14
N MET A 3 -5.49 -4.65 -0.87
CA MET A 3 -5.02 -4.08 -2.13
C MET A 3 -4.54 -2.66 -1.91
N LEU A 4 -3.33 -2.39 -2.39
CA LEU A 4 -2.73 -1.06 -2.40
C LEU A 4 -2.55 -0.58 -3.84
N ASP A 5 -2.89 0.68 -4.05
CA ASP A 5 -2.45 1.43 -5.22
C ASP A 5 -1.26 2.33 -4.86
N HIS A 6 -0.42 2.66 -5.85
CA HIS A 6 0.75 3.50 -5.64
C HIS A 6 0.93 4.55 -6.74
N ASN A 7 1.30 5.77 -6.35
CA ASN A 7 1.58 6.85 -7.29
C ASN A 7 3.05 6.80 -7.76
N SER A 8 3.42 5.79 -8.55
CA SER A 8 4.73 5.75 -9.21
C SER A 8 4.60 5.27 -10.65
N ASN A 9 5.12 6.05 -11.60
CA ASN A 9 5.13 5.71 -13.04
C ASN A 9 6.14 4.60 -13.41
N LYS A 10 6.63 3.83 -12.43
CA LYS A 10 7.71 2.88 -12.63
C LYS A 10 7.31 1.56 -12.01
N CYS A 11 7.16 0.53 -12.87
CA CYS A 11 6.86 -0.85 -12.49
C CYS A 11 8.00 -1.42 -11.63
N PHE A 12 8.01 -1.08 -10.35
CA PHE A 12 8.98 -1.61 -9.40
C PHE A 12 8.48 -2.98 -8.95
N ARG A 13 9.09 -4.04 -9.49
CA ARG A 13 8.87 -5.43 -9.05
C ARG A 13 9.10 -5.65 -7.54
N ASN A 14 9.70 -4.70 -6.81
CA ASN A 14 10.13 -4.84 -5.42
C ASN A 14 9.51 -3.81 -4.46
N LEU A 15 8.36 -3.19 -4.76
CA LEU A 15 7.72 -2.24 -3.82
C LEU A 15 7.40 -2.89 -2.47
N PHE A 16 6.96 -4.16 -2.51
CA PHE A 16 6.64 -4.93 -1.33
C PHE A 16 7.85 -5.09 -0.41
N ASP A 17 8.94 -5.70 -0.89
CA ASP A 17 10.10 -5.99 -0.03
C ASP A 17 10.84 -4.74 0.45
N VAL A 18 10.88 -3.67 -0.36
CA VAL A 18 11.66 -2.46 -0.04
C VAL A 18 10.89 -1.48 0.84
N PHE A 19 9.58 -1.34 0.64
CA PHE A 19 8.76 -0.34 1.33
C PHE A 19 7.79 -1.01 2.31
N LEU A 20 6.91 -1.88 1.82
CA LEU A 20 5.77 -2.35 2.60
C LEU A 20 6.19 -3.33 3.69
N LYS A 21 7.09 -4.25 3.38
CA LYS A 21 7.60 -5.24 4.32
C LYS A 21 8.21 -4.58 5.57
N PRO A 22 9.22 -3.69 5.50
CA PRO A 22 9.75 -3.04 6.70
C PRO A 22 8.75 -2.09 7.37
N TYR A 23 7.77 -1.55 6.65
CA TYR A 23 6.76 -0.65 7.22
C TYR A 23 5.74 -1.39 8.11
N PHE A 24 5.37 -2.60 7.71
CA PHE A 24 4.39 -3.45 8.40
C PHE A 24 5.01 -4.56 9.26
N LEU A 25 6.31 -4.83 9.11
CA LEU A 25 7.03 -5.82 9.91
C LEU A 25 6.85 -5.52 11.41
N GLU A 26 6.25 -6.48 12.12
CA GLU A 26 6.02 -6.45 13.57
C GLU A 26 5.20 -5.26 14.11
N ALA A 27 4.59 -4.46 13.23
CA ALA A 27 3.95 -3.23 13.64
C ALA A 27 2.44 -3.37 13.92
N TYR A 28 1.81 -4.49 13.52
CA TYR A 28 0.38 -4.79 13.69
C TYR A 28 -0.52 -3.55 13.48
N ARG A 29 -0.24 -2.81 12.39
CA ARG A 29 -0.88 -1.51 12.15
C ARG A 29 -2.32 -1.74 11.69
N PRO A 30 -3.32 -1.11 12.33
CA PRO A 30 -4.66 -1.09 11.79
C PRO A 30 -4.69 -0.21 10.54
N ILE A 31 -5.28 -0.73 9.46
CA ILE A 31 -5.52 0.01 8.22
C ILE A 31 -7.01 -0.04 7.87
N LYS A 32 -7.52 1.03 7.26
CA LYS A 32 -8.89 1.14 6.79
C LYS A 32 -8.92 1.34 5.29
N LYS A 33 -9.96 0.80 4.63
CA LYS A 33 -10.25 1.12 3.23
C LYS A 33 -10.34 2.64 3.03
N GLY A 34 -9.57 3.14 2.06
CA GLY A 34 -9.47 4.56 1.74
C GLY A 34 -8.32 5.31 2.40
N ASP A 35 -7.60 4.69 3.35
CA ASP A 35 -6.44 5.32 3.98
C ASP A 35 -5.32 5.57 2.97
N ILE A 36 -4.61 6.68 3.16
CA ILE A 36 -3.45 7.06 2.35
C ILE A 36 -2.26 7.23 3.30
N PHE A 37 -1.16 6.55 2.99
CA PHE A 37 0.05 6.61 3.80
C PHE A 37 1.30 6.65 2.92
N ILE A 38 2.35 7.30 3.43
CA ILE A 38 3.62 7.45 2.73
C ILE A 38 4.65 6.56 3.38
N VAL A 39 5.29 5.70 2.60
CA VAL A 39 6.38 4.83 3.05
C VAL A 39 7.69 5.30 2.46
N ARG A 40 8.71 5.41 3.32
CA ARG A 40 10.07 5.78 2.92
C ARG A 40 10.94 4.53 2.86
N GLY A 41 11.62 4.33 1.74
CA GLY A 41 12.53 3.22 1.50
C GLY A 41 13.78 3.73 0.81
N GLY A 42 14.92 3.64 1.50
CA GLY A 42 16.19 4.26 1.06
C GLY A 42 16.05 5.77 0.88
N MET A 43 16.34 6.27 -0.34
CA MET A 43 16.28 7.70 -0.69
C MET A 43 14.94 8.12 -1.34
N ARG A 44 13.91 7.27 -1.32
CA ARG A 44 12.62 7.54 -1.98
C ARG A 44 11.46 7.43 -1.00
N ALA A 45 10.39 8.16 -1.32
CA ALA A 45 9.10 8.07 -0.65
C ALA A 45 8.03 7.67 -1.68
N VAL A 46 7.16 6.72 -1.32
CA VAL A 46 6.05 6.27 -2.16
C VAL A 46 4.77 6.43 -1.36
N GLU A 47 3.78 7.06 -1.96
CA GLU A 47 2.42 7.16 -1.41
C GLU A 47 1.61 5.95 -1.85
N PHE A 48 1.01 5.29 -0.86
CA PHE A 48 0.14 4.15 -1.04
C PHE A 48 -1.28 4.50 -0.59
N LYS A 49 -2.26 4.03 -1.34
CA LYS A 49 -3.68 4.15 -1.00
C LYS A 49 -4.27 2.77 -0.80
N VAL A 50 -4.95 2.56 0.33
CA VAL A 50 -5.71 1.34 0.60
C VAL A 50 -6.99 1.36 -0.23
N ILE A 51 -7.07 0.47 -1.21
CA ILE A 51 -8.22 0.36 -2.11
C ILE A 51 -9.28 -0.57 -1.52
N GLU A 52 -8.84 -1.69 -0.98
CA GLU A 52 -9.70 -2.73 -0.40
C GLU A 52 -8.99 -3.40 0.77
N THR A 53 -9.76 -3.81 1.77
CA THR A 53 -9.29 -4.56 2.94
C THR A 53 -10.21 -5.75 3.15
N ASP A 54 -9.65 -6.92 3.42
CA ASP A 54 -10.39 -8.11 3.81
C ASP A 54 -9.82 -8.64 5.15
N PRO A 55 -10.62 -8.58 6.24
CA PRO A 55 -12.02 -8.14 6.32
C PRO A 55 -12.21 -6.62 6.16
N ALA A 56 -13.38 -6.20 5.66
CA ALA A 56 -13.77 -4.79 5.53
C ALA A 56 -14.58 -4.30 6.75
N PRO A 57 -14.53 -3.01 7.11
CA PRO A 57 -13.79 -1.92 6.45
C PRO A 57 -12.39 -1.65 7.04
N TYR A 58 -11.99 -2.39 8.08
CA TYR A 58 -10.69 -2.27 8.72
C TYR A 58 -10.07 -3.66 8.93
N CYS A 59 -8.76 -3.75 8.80
CA CYS A 59 -8.01 -4.95 9.13
C CYS A 59 -6.68 -4.59 9.81
N ILE A 60 -6.11 -5.56 10.53
CA ILE A 60 -4.78 -5.42 11.12
C ILE A 60 -3.80 -6.09 10.16
N VAL A 61 -2.75 -5.37 9.78
CA VAL A 61 -1.68 -5.95 8.96
C VAL A 61 -0.78 -6.80 9.84
N ALA A 62 -0.90 -8.11 9.70
CA ALA A 62 -0.03 -9.09 10.33
C ALA A 62 1.02 -9.62 9.33
N PRO A 63 2.12 -10.26 9.81
CA PRO A 63 3.20 -10.74 8.93
C PRO A 63 2.76 -11.76 7.85
N ASP A 64 1.67 -12.48 8.12
CA ASP A 64 1.02 -13.45 7.24
C ASP A 64 -0.02 -12.81 6.29
N THR A 65 -0.28 -11.51 6.44
CA THR A 65 -1.27 -10.82 5.62
C THR A 65 -0.77 -10.65 4.19
N VAL A 66 -1.54 -11.18 3.24
CA VAL A 66 -1.25 -11.05 1.82
C VAL A 66 -1.55 -9.61 1.34
N ILE A 67 -0.52 -8.94 0.85
CA ILE A 67 -0.61 -7.59 0.27
C ILE A 67 -0.52 -7.69 -1.25
N HIS A 68 -1.54 -7.17 -1.94
CA HIS A 68 -1.54 -7.09 -3.39
C HIS A 68 -1.20 -5.66 -3.82
N CYS A 69 -0.17 -5.55 -4.64
CA CYS A 69 0.28 -4.29 -5.26
C CYS A 69 0.26 -4.40 -6.79
N GLU A 70 -0.72 -5.14 -7.32
CA GLU A 70 -0.93 -5.32 -8.74
C GLU A 70 -2.12 -4.47 -9.15
N GLY A 71 -1.85 -3.35 -9.81
CA GLY A 71 -2.88 -2.43 -10.28
C GLY A 71 -2.28 -1.41 -11.23
N GLU A 72 -3.04 -1.02 -12.25
CA GLU A 72 -2.74 0.20 -13.00
C GLU A 72 -2.75 1.37 -12.01
N PRO A 73 -1.73 2.26 -12.04
CA PRO A 73 -1.65 3.38 -11.10
C PRO A 73 -2.95 4.17 -11.14
N VAL A 74 -3.48 4.58 -9.97
CA VAL A 74 -4.70 5.39 -9.88
C VAL A 74 -4.57 6.58 -10.84
N LYS A 75 -5.38 6.56 -11.90
CA LYS A 75 -5.60 7.73 -12.74
C LYS A 75 -6.05 8.84 -11.81
N ARG A 76 -5.23 9.88 -11.68
CA ARG A 76 -5.67 11.15 -11.11
C ARG A 76 -6.87 11.58 -11.95
N GLU A 77 -8.07 11.51 -11.39
CA GLU A 77 -9.21 12.22 -11.96
C GLU A 77 -8.83 13.70 -11.91
N VAL A 78 -8.39 14.23 -13.06
CA VAL A 78 -8.18 15.65 -13.24
C VAL A 78 -9.58 16.26 -13.14
N ARG A 79 -9.91 16.80 -11.96
CA ARG A 79 -11.04 17.72 -11.83
C ARG A 79 -10.66 18.98 -12.60
N ILE A 80 -11.04 19.01 -13.88
CA ILE A 80 -11.18 20.23 -14.69
C ILE A 80 -12.43 20.97 -14.28
#